data_AF-A7H8U4-F1
#
_entry.id   AF-A7H8U4-F1
#
_cell.length_a   1.000
_cell.length_b   1.000
_cell.length_c   1.000
_cell.angle_alpha   90.00
_cell.angle_beta   90.00
_cell.angle_gamma   90.00
#
_symmetry.space_group_name_H-M   'P 1'
#
loop_
_entity.id
_entity.type
_entity.pdbx_description
1 polymer ?
#
loop_
_entity_poly.entity_id
_entity_poly.type
_entity_poly.pdbx_seq_one_letter_code
_entity_poly.pdbx_strand_id
1 'polypeptide(L)' 'MADAGRGAGELLPHGESLRRALRWLDERIREDPTLDRTRLVGEASLRHDLGPEEEEFLLRQWARGA' A
#
# COMPACT_ATOMS: atom_id res chain seq x y z
N MET A 1 -11.72 1.36 20.12
CA MET A 1 -10.68 1.10 19.11
C MET A 1 -11.27 1.46 17.77
N ALA A 2 -10.52 2.21 16.96
CA ALA A 2 -11.03 3.20 16.02
C ALA A 2 -12.04 2.67 14.99
N ASP A 3 -13.14 3.40 14.90
CA ASP A 3 -14.13 3.40 13.82
C ASP A 3 -13.43 3.85 12.52
N ALA A 4 -13.21 2.92 11.59
CA ALA A 4 -12.73 3.21 10.24
C ALA A 4 -13.74 2.66 9.24
N GLY A 5 -14.94 3.25 9.29
CA GLY A 5 -16.02 3.00 8.36
C GLY A 5 -16.61 4.30 7.86
N ARG A 6 -15.88 5.07 7.04
CA ARG A 6 -16.47 6.04 6.12
C ARG A 6 -15.65 6.13 4.83
N GLY A 7 -16.25 5.59 3.76
CA GLY A 7 -15.76 5.74 2.41
C GLY A 7 -15.97 7.14 1.85
N ALA A 8 -15.16 7.43 0.83
CA ALA A 8 -15.39 8.34 -0.28
C ALA A 8 -15.91 9.76 0.03
N GLY A 9 -15.01 10.75 -0.06
CA GLY A 9 -15.37 11.96 -0.80
C GLY A 9 -15.18 13.33 -0.17
N GLU A 10 -14.32 13.53 0.82
CA GLU A 10 -14.04 14.90 1.31
C GLU A 10 -12.54 15.20 1.24
N LEU A 11 -12.14 15.78 0.09
CA LEU A 11 -10.79 16.28 -0.27
C LEU A 11 -9.80 15.12 -0.57
N LEU A 12 -9.20 15.01 -1.74
CA LEU A 12 -8.45 13.80 -2.16
C LEU A 12 -6.93 13.84 -1.85
N PRO A 13 -6.45 13.30 -0.71
CA PRO A 13 -5.08 12.78 -0.56
C PRO A 13 -5.00 11.25 -0.63
N HIS A 14 -6.13 10.53 -0.70
CA HIS A 14 -6.20 9.06 -0.68
C HIS A 14 -5.33 8.38 -1.76
N GLY A 15 -5.30 8.96 -2.97
CA GLY A 15 -4.45 8.43 -4.04
C GLY A 15 -2.96 8.77 -3.89
N GLU A 16 -2.57 9.73 -3.06
CA GLU A 16 -1.17 10.14 -2.95
C GLU A 16 -0.37 9.23 -2.03
N SER A 17 -0.90 8.84 -0.88
CA SER A 17 -0.29 7.84 -0.01
C SER A 17 -0.11 6.51 -0.74
N LEU A 18 -1.16 6.04 -1.42
CA LEU A 18 -1.08 4.83 -2.25
C LEU A 18 -0.04 4.93 -3.37
N ARG A 19 0.03 6.06 -4.07
CA ARG A 19 1.06 6.27 -5.12
C ARG A 19 2.48 6.31 -4.53
N ARG A 20 2.67 6.93 -3.36
CA ARG A 20 3.96 6.96 -2.66
C ARG A 20 4.38 5.55 -2.24
N ALA A 21 3.46 4.78 -1.69
CA ALA A 21 3.66 3.37 -1.35
C ALA A 21 4.06 2.54 -2.58
N LEU A 22 3.32 2.65 -3.69
CA LEU A 22 3.66 1.95 -4.94
C LEU A 22 5.05 2.28 -5.47
N ARG A 23 5.45 3.57 -5.46
CA ARG A 23 6.80 3.96 -5.88
C ARG A 23 7.87 3.36 -4.99
N TRP A 24 7.63 3.34 -3.68
CA TRP A 24 8.57 2.74 -2.72
C TRP A 24 8.68 1.22 -2.93
N LEU A 25 7.56 0.52 -3.11
CA LEU A 25 7.51 -0.92 -3.38
C LEU A 25 8.28 -1.29 -4.66
N ASP A 26 8.06 -0.53 -5.74
CA ASP A 26 8.71 -0.72 -7.04
C ASP A 26 10.23 -0.50 -6.98
N GLU A 27 10.68 0.49 -6.20
CA GLU A 27 12.10 0.72 -5.95
C GLU A 27 12.73 -0.42 -5.14
N ARG A 28 12.06 -0.90 -4.08
CA ARG A 28 12.56 -2.01 -3.27
C ARG A 28 12.69 -3.31 -4.04
N ILE A 29 11.70 -3.65 -4.88
CA ILE A 29 11.77 -4.84 -5.73
C ILE A 29 12.79 -4.70 -6.87
N ARG A 30 13.04 -3.48 -7.39
CA ARG A 30 14.14 -3.28 -8.34
C ARG A 30 15.50 -3.51 -7.70
N GLU A 31 15.67 -3.08 -6.45
CA GLU A 31 16.93 -3.26 -5.73
C GLU A 31 17.16 -4.70 -5.30
N ASP A 32 16.11 -5.35 -4.79
CA ASP A 32 16.17 -6.75 -4.41
C ASP A 32 14.87 -7.48 -4.80
N PRO A 33 14.87 -8.21 -5.93
CA PRO A 33 13.68 -8.92 -6.41
C PRO A 33 13.38 -10.19 -5.60
N THR A 34 14.24 -10.57 -4.64
CA THR A 34 14.03 -11.73 -3.76
C THR A 34 13.22 -11.39 -2.51
N LEU A 35 12.97 -10.09 -2.26
CA LEU A 35 12.18 -9.63 -1.13
C LEU A 35 10.74 -10.15 -1.19
N ASP A 36 10.21 -10.50 -0.02
CA ASP A 36 8.83 -10.92 0.12
C ASP A 36 7.89 -9.73 -0.11
N ARG A 37 7.12 -9.81 -1.19
CA ARG A 37 6.17 -8.77 -1.61
C ARG A 37 5.10 -8.53 -0.55
N THR A 38 4.62 -9.57 0.12
CA THR A 38 3.60 -9.44 1.18
C THR A 38 4.15 -8.62 2.34
N ARG A 39 5.40 -8.89 2.77
CA ARG A 39 6.06 -8.11 3.81
C ARG A 39 6.25 -6.65 3.40
N LEU A 40 6.70 -6.42 2.17
CA LEU A 40 6.89 -5.07 1.64
C LEU A 40 5.59 -4.27 1.64
N VAL A 41 4.45 -4.87 1.27
CA VAL A 41 3.16 -4.20 1.32
C VAL A 41 2.77 -3.79 2.75
N GLY A 42 3.01 -4.66 3.74
CA GLY A 42 2.79 -4.31 5.15
C GLY A 42 3.68 -3.15 5.61
N GLU A 43 4.96 -3.16 5.23
CA GLU A 43 5.88 -2.04 5.53
C GLU A 43 5.46 -0.73 4.86
N ALA A 44 5.04 -0.80 3.59
CA ALA A 44 4.56 0.37 2.87
C ALA A 44 3.30 0.94 3.53
N SER A 45 2.43 0.07 4.04
CA SER A 45 1.18 0.47 4.70
C SER A 45 1.43 1.22 5.99
N LEU A 46 2.34 0.72 6.82
CA LEU A 46 2.77 1.41 8.04
C LEU A 46 3.52 2.71 7.74
N ARG A 47 4.33 2.75 6.68
CA ARG A 47 5.17 3.91 6.34
C ARG A 47 4.37 5.06 5.73
N HIS A 48 3.34 4.75 4.96
CA HIS A 48 2.57 5.73 4.19
C HIS A 48 1.18 6.00 4.77
N ASP A 49 0.91 5.52 5.98
CA ASP A 49 -0.41 5.62 6.64
C ASP A 49 -1.53 5.09 5.72
N LEU A 50 -1.31 3.92 5.12
CA LEU A 50 -2.34 3.27 4.31
C LEU A 50 -3.39 2.65 5.23
N GLY A 51 -4.65 2.80 4.85
CA GLY A 51 -5.75 2.09 5.48
C GLY A 51 -5.78 0.61 5.11
N PRO A 52 -6.57 -0.20 5.85
CA PRO A 52 -6.70 -1.62 5.60
C PRO A 52 -7.21 -1.95 4.18
N GLU A 53 -8.05 -1.09 3.60
CA GLU A 53 -8.54 -1.27 2.21
C GLU A 53 -7.41 -1.09 1.18
N GLU A 54 -6.50 -0.15 1.41
CA GLU A 54 -5.37 0.13 0.52
C GLU A 54 -4.29 -0.96 0.62
N GLU A 55 -4.00 -1.44 1.84
CA GLU A 55 -3.12 -2.58 2.06
C GLU A 55 -3.65 -3.83 1.34
N GLU A 56 -4.94 -4.15 1.52
CA GLU A 56 -5.55 -5.31 0.86
C GLU A 56 -5.57 -5.15 -0.67
N PHE A 57 -5.78 -3.94 -1.18
CA PHE A 57 -5.65 -3.65 -2.60
C PHE A 57 -4.23 -3.98 -3.11
N LEU A 58 -3.19 -3.53 -2.42
CA LEU A 58 -1.79 -3.79 -2.80
C LEU A 58 -1.44 -5.28 -2.71
N LEU A 59 -1.90 -5.99 -1.68
CA LEU A 59 -1.73 -7.44 -1.55
C LEU A 59 -2.37 -8.18 -2.73
N ARG A 60 -3.58 -7.78 -3.14
CA ARG A 60 -4.32 -8.45 -4.22
C ARG A 60 -3.81 -8.09 -5.61
N GLN A 61 -3.42 -6.84 -5.85
CA GLN A 61 -3.03 -6.36 -7.18
C GLN A 61 -1.53 -6.42 -7.42
N TRP A 62 -0.70 -6.07 -6.44
CA TRP A 62 0.75 -5.96 -6.60
C TRP A 62 1.52 -7.20 -6.15
N ALA A 63 1.15 -7.80 -5.01
CA ALA A 63 1.85 -8.99 -4.50
C ALA A 63 1.46 -10.27 -5.26
N ARG A 64 0.21 -10.40 -5.69
CA ARG A 64 -0.30 -11.58 -6.42
C ARG A 64 -0.08 -11.52 -7.95
N GLY A 65 0.17 -10.34 -8.50
CA GLY A 65 0.17 -10.06 -9.94
C GLY A 65 1.51 -10.20 -10.67
N ALA A 66 2.53 -10.83 -10.08
CA ALA A 66 3.85 -11.02 -10.71
C ALA A 66 4.27 -12.49 -10.80
#